data_AF-A0A943NTQ7-F1
#
_entry.id   AF-A0A943NTQ7-F1
#
_cell.length_a   1.000
_cell.length_b   1.000
_cell.length_c   1.000
_cell.angle_alpha   90.00
_cell.angle_beta   90.00
_cell.angle_gamma   90.00
#
_symmetry.space_group_name_H-M   'P 1'
#
loop_
_entity.id
_entity.type
_entity.pdbx_description
1 polymer ?
#
loop_
_entity_poly.entity_id
_entity_poly.type
_entity_poly.pdbx_seq_one_letter_code
_entity_poly.pdbx_strand_id
1 'polypeptide(L)' 'MTNKSRADYFRERRKTIGQFNVNVPKDKLEALDKVLDKMGKTRTGWLNEKIDEEIAE' A
#
# COMPACT_ATOMS: atom_id res chain seq x y z
N MET A 1 21.84 8.65 -26.94
CA MET A 1 20.68 8.02 -26.26
C MET A 1 21.00 7.98 -24.79
N THR A 2 20.30 8.79 -24.00
CA THR A 2 20.61 9.06 -22.59
C THR A 2 20.39 7.79 -21.76
N ASN A 3 21.49 7.27 -21.19
CA ASN A 3 21.46 6.33 -20.07
C ASN A 3 20.67 6.99 -18.93
N LYS A 4 19.34 6.84 -18.90
CA LYS A 4 18.57 7.16 -17.69
C LYS A 4 19.13 6.26 -16.60
N SER A 5 19.91 6.84 -15.70
CA SER A 5 20.57 6.09 -14.65
C SER A 5 19.48 5.37 -13.86
N ARG A 6 19.71 4.11 -13.49
CA ARG A 6 18.80 3.36 -12.61
C ARG A 6 18.43 4.21 -11.38
N ALA A 7 19.36 5.05 -10.91
CA ALA A 7 19.14 6.00 -9.83
C ALA A 7 18.02 7.01 -10.11
N ASP A 8 17.92 7.55 -11.33
CA ASP A 8 16.88 8.50 -11.72
C ASP A 8 15.50 7.82 -11.77
N TYR A 9 15.44 6.59 -12.29
CA TYR A 9 14.22 5.77 -12.28
C TYR A 9 13.70 5.53 -10.85
N PHE A 10 14.59 5.16 -9.93
CA PHE A 10 14.20 5.00 -8.51
C PHE A 10 13.85 6.34 -7.85
N ARG A 11 14.44 7.46 -8.29
CA ARG A 11 14.11 8.80 -7.77
C ARG A 11 12.70 9.21 -8.18
N GLU A 12 12.34 9.07 -9.45
CA GLU A 12 10.99 9.35 -9.93
C GLU A 12 9.94 8.42 -9.30
N ARG A 13 10.26 7.13 -9.13
CA ARG A 13 9.35 6.16 -8.50
C ARG A 13 9.01 6.50 -7.04
N ARG A 14 9.92 7.13 -6.29
CA ARG A 14 9.65 7.59 -4.92
C ARG A 14 8.82 8.88 -4.86
N LYS A 15 8.81 9.68 -5.93
CA LYS A 15 7.95 10.87 -6.02
C LYS A 15 6.48 10.49 -6.24
N THR A 16 6.23 9.38 -6.92
CA THR A 16 4.87 8.92 -7.24
C THR A 16 4.30 7.95 -6.21
N ILE A 17 5.14 7.26 -5.44
CA ILE A 17 4.71 6.23 -4.48
C ILE A 17 5.23 6.58 -3.08
N GLY A 18 4.32 6.98 -2.19
CA GLY A 18 4.55 7.07 -0.76
C GLY A 18 4.38 5.72 -0.07
N GLN A 19 5.09 5.49 1.03
CA GLN A 19 4.88 4.32 1.90
C GLN A 19 4.21 4.78 3.19
N PHE A 20 3.08 4.15 3.53
CA PHE A 20 2.39 4.35 4.80
C PHE A 20 2.65 3.14 5.71
N ASN A 21 3.58 3.30 6.65
CA ASN A 21 3.95 2.24 7.59
C ASN A 21 3.43 2.61 8.98
N VAL A 22 2.49 1.81 9.49
CA VAL A 22 1.95 1.95 10.85
C VAL A 22 2.08 0.61 11.56
N ASN A 23 2.58 0.65 12.78
CA ASN A 23 2.64 -0.53 13.63
C ASN A 23 1.24 -0.86 14.15
N VAL A 24 0.81 -2.09 13.94
CA VAL A 24 -0.46 -2.62 14.44
C VAL A 24 -0.20 -3.84 15.33
N PRO A 25 -1.02 -4.05 16.38
CA PRO A 25 -0.95 -5.27 17.19
C PRO A 25 -1.06 -6.53 16.32
N LYS A 26 -0.25 -7.54 16.64
CA LYS A 26 -0.19 -8.79 15.88
C LYS A 26 -1.56 -9.47 15.76
N ASP A 27 -2.31 -9.51 16.85
CA ASP A 27 -3.64 -10.15 16.88
C ASP A 27 -4.63 -9.46 15.94
N LYS A 28 -4.53 -8.13 15.81
CA LYS A 28 -5.35 -7.37 14.85
C LYS A 28 -4.94 -7.66 13.41
N LEU A 29 -3.64 -7.80 13.15
CA LEU A 29 -3.14 -8.13 11.82
C LEU A 29 -3.62 -9.52 11.39
N GLU A 30 -3.53 -10.52 12.27
CA GLU A 30 -3.99 -11.89 12.00
C GLU A 30 -5.51 -11.96 11.82
N ALA A 31 -6.28 -11.20 12.60
CA ALA A 31 -7.73 -11.11 12.41
C ALA A 31 -8.09 -10.46 11.07
N LEU A 32 -7.39 -9.38 10.70
CA LEU A 32 -7.59 -8.70 9.42
C LEU A 32 -7.28 -9.65 8.25
N ASP A 33 -6.17 -10.40 8.31
CA ASP A 33 -5.82 -11.36 7.26
C ASP A 33 -6.91 -12.40 7.00
N LYS A 34 -7.51 -12.94 8.06
CA LYS A 34 -8.62 -13.91 7.93
C LYS A 34 -9.86 -13.29 7.29
N VAL A 35 -10.11 -12.01 7.54
CA VAL A 35 -11.23 -11.28 6.91
C VAL A 35 -10.93 -11.03 5.44
N LEU A 36 -9.70 -10.59 5.13
CA LEU A 36 -9.27 -10.32 3.76
C LEU A 36 -9.26 -11.58 2.88
N ASP A 37 -8.82 -12.71 3.44
CA ASP A 37 -8.81 -14.00 2.76
C ASP A 37 -10.22 -14.45 2.40
N LYS A 38 -11.18 -14.29 3.32
CA LYS A 38 -12.62 -14.55 3.06
C LYS A 38 -13.22 -13.64 1.99
N MET A 39 -12.74 -12.39 1.91
CA MET A 39 -13.19 -11.42 0.91
C MET A 39 -12.44 -11.55 -0.42
N GLY A 40 -11.41 -12.40 -0.51
CA GLY A 40 -10.56 -12.55 -1.68
C GLY A 40 -9.75 -11.28 -2.01
N LYS A 41 -9.48 -10.42 -1.01
CA LYS A 41 -8.79 -9.14 -1.18
C LYS A 41 -7.37 -9.20 -0.64
N THR A 42 -6.47 -8.44 -1.26
CA THR A 42 -5.12 -8.24 -0.73
C THR A 42 -5.11 -7.12 0.31
N ARG A 43 -4.13 -7.15 1.23
CA ARG A 43 -3.94 -6.08 2.24
C ARG A 43 -3.82 -4.70 1.59
N THR A 44 -3.06 -4.61 0.50
CA THR A 44 -2.86 -3.36 -0.25
C THR A 44 -4.16 -2.88 -0.89
N GLY A 45 -4.92 -3.79 -1.51
CA GLY A 45 -6.21 -3.45 -2.12
C GLY A 45 -7.20 -2.92 -1.10
N TRP A 46 -7.35 -3.64 0.02
CA TRP A 46 -8.23 -3.20 1.11
C TRP A 46 -7.83 -1.86 1.73
N LEU A 47 -6.53 -1.64 1.93
CA LEU A 47 -6.05 -0.37 2.49
C LEU A 47 -6.33 0.79 1.54
N ASN A 48 -6.10 0.62 0.23
CA ASN A 48 -6.40 1.65 -0.75
C ASN A 48 -7.89 1.94 -0.82
N GLU A 49 -8.76 0.92 -0.83
CA GLU A 49 -10.20 1.11 -0.81
C GLU A 49 -10.65 1.93 0.42
N LYS A 50 -10.10 1.62 1.61
CA LYS A 50 -10.42 2.37 2.83
C LYS A 50 -9.92 3.81 2.79
N ILE A 51 -8.76 4.05 2.18
CA ILE A 51 -8.24 5.41 1.98
C ILE A 51 -9.14 6.17 0.99
N ASP A 52 -9.55 5.55 -0.10
CA ASP A 52 -10.43 6.16 -1.10
C ASP A 52 -11.81 6.49 -0.52
N GLU A 53 -12.35 5.62 0.35
CA GLU A 53 -13.59 5.89 1.12
C GLU A 53 -13.45 7.14 2.00
N GLU A 54 -12.35 7.28 2.75
CA GLU A 54 -12.12 8.43 3.65
C GLU A 54 -11.80 9.74 2.89
N ILE A 55 -11.18 9.66 1.72
CA ILE A 55 -10.92 10.85 0.86
C ILE A 55 -12.20 11.33 0.18
N ALA A 56 -13.16 10.43 -0.06
CA ALA A 56 -14.43 10.75 -0.70
C ALA A 56 -15.48 11.35 0.25
N GLU A 57 -15.21 11.37 1.55
CA GLU A 57 -16.01 12.00 2.61
C GLU A 57 -15.58 13.47 2.87
#